data_AF-A0A376WAI1-F1
#
_entry.id   AF-A0A376WAI1-F1
#
_cell.length_a   1.000
_cell.length_b   1.000
_cell.length_c   1.000
_cell.angle_alpha   90.00
_cell.angle_beta   90.00
_cell.angle_gamma   90.00
#
_symmetry.space_group_name_H-M   'P 1'
#
loop_
_entity.id
_entity.type
_entity.pdbx_description
1 polymer ?
#
loop_
_entity_poly.entity_id
_entity_poly.type
_entity_poly.pdbx_seq_one_letter_code
_entity_poly.pdbx_strand_id
1 'polypeptide(L)'
;MRKLKNFIPVPYWQLNLWLEKDNVRFRAVWVAAEQYCDAEKRCVNVQAATSVQSQCRQAGVAVVREVSSKREKTPPPLCFSLGTLQEVCSKKFGLGAQAVLDIAQSLYEKHKATTYPRTDCGYLPVSMHKEVPEVLAAVANTDPDIAPELAKLSPDIVSRVWNDKKITAHHAIIPTRQAFNIGALSDNELRVYRLIRQHYLAQFLPVQEADVTEATFVVAGQLFGTRGRVEVVKGWRALFIADAPHDEDEGGDTEQTMPLPVLAKGDECRLVEAELKEMKTTPPRHYTEGTLIAAMKNAAGMVSDPALKKVLRENAGLGTEATRAEILETLFTRKYIEKQGKHIRATQLGAELIAGLPEVLTSPGTTALWEQALDDIAQGKLSLASFMEKQKQWLNHLVSGARRQQLQITAPVTPVCPLCQGRMRKLKGKNGEFWSCQRYPECKGVISEQKTSHSKRGGRKIKKRG
;
A
#
# COMPACT_ATOMS: atom_id res chain seq x y z
N MET A 1 11.99 11.06 -0.39
CA MET A 1 12.39 12.41 -0.83
C MET A 1 13.44 12.41 -1.93
N ARG A 2 14.62 11.79 -1.76
CA ARG A 2 15.73 11.87 -2.74
C ARG A 2 15.37 11.36 -4.14
N LYS A 3 14.77 10.17 -4.25
CA LYS A 3 14.30 9.60 -5.54
C LYS A 3 13.23 10.45 -6.24
N LEU A 4 12.41 11.18 -5.47
CA LEU A 4 11.34 12.04 -5.99
C LEU A 4 11.86 13.40 -6.45
N LYS A 5 12.74 14.03 -5.67
CA LYS A 5 13.34 15.33 -6.00
C LYS A 5 14.23 15.26 -7.24
N ASN A 6 14.90 14.12 -7.45
CA ASN A 6 15.82 13.90 -8.57
C ASN A 6 15.14 13.18 -9.75
N PHE A 7 13.83 12.96 -9.69
CA PHE A 7 13.12 12.30 -10.78
C PHE A 7 12.95 13.27 -11.96
N ILE A 8 13.48 12.89 -13.10
CA ILE A 8 13.30 13.61 -14.36
C ILE A 8 12.37 12.76 -15.22
N PRO A 9 11.14 13.21 -15.52
CA PRO A 9 10.24 12.49 -16.42
C PRO A 9 10.89 12.30 -17.79
N VAL A 10 10.97 11.05 -18.25
CA VAL A 10 11.46 10.69 -19.57
C VAL A 10 10.25 10.37 -20.46
N PRO A 11 10.16 10.94 -21.68
CA PRO A 11 9.13 10.57 -22.62
C PRO A 11 9.39 9.17 -23.17
N TYR A 12 8.32 8.42 -23.41
CA TYR A 12 8.35 7.14 -24.11
C TYR A 12 7.12 7.02 -25.01
N TRP A 13 7.17 6.15 -26.00
CA TRP A 13 6.14 6.04 -27.03
C TRP A 13 5.50 4.67 -27.00
N GLN A 14 4.17 4.65 -26.98
CA GLN A 14 3.38 3.43 -27.06
C GLN A 14 2.56 3.46 -28.35
N LEU A 15 2.84 2.51 -29.24
CA LEU A 15 2.05 2.32 -30.46
C LEU A 15 0.95 1.28 -30.20
N ASN A 16 -0.30 1.71 -30.37
CA ASN A 16 -1.49 0.89 -30.27
C ASN A 16 -2.08 0.70 -31.66
N LEU A 17 -2.39 -0.55 -32.00
CA LEU A 17 -3.21 -0.88 -33.16
C LEU A 17 -4.59 -1.25 -32.68
N TRP A 18 -5.60 -0.62 -33.27
CA TRP A 18 -6.97 -1.07 -33.17
C TRP A 18 -7.26 -1.99 -34.34
N LEU A 19 -7.43 -3.26 -34.02
CA LEU A 19 -7.71 -4.33 -34.96
C LEU A 19 -9.19 -4.68 -34.91
N GLU A 20 -9.72 -5.22 -35.99
CA GLU A 20 -11.09 -5.71 -36.07
C GLU A 20 -11.12 -7.09 -36.72
N LYS A 21 -11.86 -8.00 -36.08
CA LYS A 21 -12.21 -9.31 -36.61
C LYS A 21 -13.64 -9.64 -36.17
N ASP A 22 -14.46 -10.18 -37.07
CA ASP A 22 -15.85 -10.59 -36.78
C ASP A 22 -16.69 -9.46 -36.15
N ASN A 23 -16.51 -8.22 -36.61
CA ASN A 23 -17.10 -6.99 -36.06
C ASN A 23 -16.73 -6.67 -34.59
N VAL A 24 -15.74 -7.36 -34.03
CA VAL A 24 -15.20 -7.07 -32.70
C VAL A 24 -13.91 -6.27 -32.85
N ARG A 25 -13.91 -5.04 -32.34
CA ARG A 25 -12.73 -4.17 -32.29
C ARG A 25 -11.95 -4.43 -31.00
N PHE A 26 -10.64 -4.63 -31.12
CA PHE A 26 -9.74 -4.87 -29.98
C PHE A 26 -8.38 -4.20 -30.19
N ARG A 27 -7.62 -4.03 -29.11
CA ARG A 27 -6.33 -3.32 -29.11
C ARG A 27 -5.17 -4.31 -29.06
N ALA A 28 -4.14 -4.07 -29.87
CA ALA A 28 -2.84 -4.72 -29.77
C ALA A 28 -1.74 -3.67 -29.58
N VAL A 29 -0.76 -3.95 -28.72
CA VAL A 29 0.32 -3.03 -28.36
C VAL A 29 1.62 -3.49 -28.99
N TRP A 30 2.38 -2.56 -29.58
CA TRP A 30 3.67 -2.87 -30.19
C TRP A 30 4.67 -3.40 -29.17
N VAL A 31 5.33 -4.50 -29.52
CA VAL A 31 6.45 -5.06 -28.78
C VAL A 31 7.74 -4.54 -29.41
N ALA A 32 8.19 -3.38 -28.93
CA ALA A 32 9.39 -2.73 -29.45
C ALA A 32 10.65 -3.56 -29.20
N ALA A 33 11.56 -3.56 -30.18
CA ALA A 33 12.85 -4.24 -30.05
C ALA A 33 13.72 -3.59 -28.96
N GLU A 34 14.52 -4.39 -28.25
CA GLU A 34 15.24 -3.95 -27.03
C GLU A 34 16.15 -2.75 -27.26
N GLN A 35 16.76 -2.60 -28.44
CA GLN A 35 17.62 -1.45 -28.77
C GLN A 35 16.89 -0.11 -28.79
N TYR A 36 15.55 -0.11 -28.88
CA TYR A 36 14.73 1.10 -28.84
C TYR A 36 14.16 1.36 -27.45
N CYS A 37 14.41 0.49 -26.48
CA CYS A 37 13.75 0.48 -25.20
C CYS A 37 14.65 0.92 -24.05
N ASP A 38 14.03 1.42 -22.99
CA ASP A 38 14.66 1.55 -21.68
C ASP A 38 14.65 0.21 -20.89
N ALA A 39 15.17 0.23 -19.66
CA ALA A 39 15.23 -0.95 -18.79
C ALA A 39 13.85 -1.51 -18.37
N GLU A 40 12.77 -0.74 -18.54
CA GLU A 40 11.39 -1.15 -18.29
C GLU A 40 10.69 -1.60 -19.59
N LYS A 41 11.46 -1.78 -20.68
CA LYS A 41 10.98 -2.18 -22.01
C LYS A 41 10.02 -1.16 -22.67
N ARG A 42 10.14 0.12 -22.31
CA ARG A 42 9.38 1.22 -22.93
C ARG A 42 10.17 1.79 -24.10
N CYS A 43 9.55 1.96 -25.27
CA CYS A 43 10.22 2.54 -26.42
C CYS A 43 10.55 4.03 -26.18
N VAL A 44 11.83 4.40 -26.22
CA VAL A 44 12.33 5.78 -26.08
C VAL A 44 12.82 6.37 -27.41
N ASN A 45 12.58 5.67 -28.53
CA ASN A 45 12.97 6.11 -29.87
C ASN A 45 11.74 6.52 -30.70
N VAL A 46 11.51 7.83 -30.83
CA VAL A 46 10.36 8.38 -31.55
C VAL A 46 10.40 8.13 -33.05
N GLN A 47 11.59 8.12 -33.66
CA GLN A 47 11.75 7.87 -35.09
C GLN A 47 11.37 6.43 -35.44
N ALA A 48 11.81 5.46 -34.63
CA ALA A 48 11.43 4.06 -34.77
C ALA A 48 9.91 3.88 -34.60
N ALA A 49 9.32 4.47 -33.56
CA ALA A 49 7.89 4.35 -33.30
C ALA A 49 7.03 4.97 -34.42
N THR A 50 7.41 6.15 -34.91
CA THR A 50 6.75 6.83 -36.04
C THR A 50 6.90 6.03 -37.34
N SER A 51 8.08 5.47 -37.60
CA SER A 51 8.34 4.64 -38.79
C SER A 51 7.46 3.39 -38.78
N VAL A 52 7.40 2.67 -37.65
CA VAL A 52 6.56 1.49 -37.47
C VAL A 52 5.07 1.84 -37.61
N GLN A 53 4.62 2.97 -37.05
CA GLN A 53 3.23 3.42 -37.22
C GLN A 53 2.88 3.61 -38.70
N SER A 54 3.75 4.27 -39.48
CA SER A 54 3.54 4.49 -40.92
C SER A 54 3.49 3.17 -41.70
N GLN A 55 4.44 2.26 -41.43
CA GLN A 55 4.48 0.93 -42.04
C GLN A 55 3.22 0.10 -41.73
N CYS A 56 2.72 0.17 -40.49
CA CYS A 56 1.48 -0.51 -40.10
C CYS A 56 0.27 0.03 -40.86
N ARG A 57 0.15 1.36 -40.99
CA ARG A 57 -0.94 2.00 -41.76
C ARG A 57 -0.92 1.60 -43.24
N GLN A 58 0.26 1.45 -43.83
CA GLN A 58 0.42 0.99 -45.21
C GLN A 58 0.05 -0.48 -45.39
N ALA A 59 0.41 -1.34 -44.42
CA ALA A 59 0.08 -2.76 -44.48
C ALA A 59 -1.43 -3.03 -44.34
N GLY A 60 -2.14 -2.29 -43.47
CA GLY A 60 -3.60 -2.36 -43.33
C GLY A 60 -4.18 -3.64 -42.73
N VAL A 61 -3.37 -4.69 -42.54
CA VAL A 61 -3.77 -6.00 -42.03
C VAL A 61 -2.73 -6.50 -41.02
N ALA A 62 -3.21 -7.14 -39.96
CA ALA A 62 -2.41 -7.84 -38.97
C ALA A 62 -2.66 -9.34 -39.03
N VAL A 63 -1.59 -10.14 -39.09
CA VAL A 63 -1.70 -11.61 -39.14
C VAL A 63 -1.42 -12.18 -37.76
N VAL A 64 -2.32 -13.02 -37.24
CA VAL A 64 -2.11 -13.73 -35.97
C VAL A 64 -0.92 -14.68 -36.11
N ARG A 65 0.11 -14.45 -35.29
CA ARG A 65 1.31 -15.29 -35.22
C ARG A 65 1.13 -16.45 -34.26
N GLU A 66 0.72 -16.14 -33.04
CA GLU A 66 0.52 -17.09 -31.95
C GLU A 66 -0.71 -16.67 -31.14
N VAL A 67 -1.47 -17.64 -30.67
CA VAL A 67 -2.60 -17.43 -29.76
C VAL A 67 -2.61 -18.58 -28.76
N SER A 68 -2.80 -18.25 -27.49
CA SER A 68 -2.99 -19.24 -26.42
C SER A 68 -4.13 -18.78 -25.52
N SER A 69 -4.95 -19.73 -25.09
CA SER A 69 -5.98 -19.47 -24.09
C SER A 69 -5.81 -20.45 -22.94
N LYS A 70 -5.85 -19.93 -21.71
CA LYS A 70 -5.73 -20.74 -20.49
C LYS A 70 -6.73 -20.28 -19.43
N ARG A 71 -7.24 -21.26 -18.69
CA ARG A 71 -8.04 -21.03 -17.49
C ARG A 71 -7.13 -20.60 -16.34
N GLU A 72 -7.24 -19.33 -15.92
CA GLU A 72 -6.59 -18.84 -14.70
C GLU A 72 -7.53 -18.90 -13.51
N LYS A 73 -7.03 -19.42 -12.38
CA LYS A 73 -7.77 -19.47 -11.10
C LYS A 73 -7.13 -18.52 -10.09
N THR A 74 -7.94 -17.64 -9.51
CA THR A 74 -7.53 -16.72 -8.45
C THR A 74 -8.14 -17.17 -7.13
N PRO A 75 -7.35 -17.63 -6.14
CA PRO A 75 -7.88 -18.01 -4.83
C PRO A 75 -8.40 -16.79 -4.06
N PRO A 76 -9.26 -16.98 -3.04
CA PRO A 76 -9.66 -15.89 -2.17
C PRO A 76 -8.44 -15.22 -1.49
N PRO A 77 -8.54 -13.92 -1.16
CA PRO A 77 -7.56 -13.28 -0.30
C PRO A 77 -7.53 -14.02 1.04
N LEU A 78 -6.38 -14.04 1.70
CA LEU A 78 -6.30 -14.63 3.04
C LEU A 78 -7.14 -13.84 4.05
N CYS A 79 -7.38 -14.46 5.21
CA CYS A 79 -7.83 -13.73 6.39
C CYS A 79 -6.73 -12.75 6.85
N PHE A 80 -7.08 -11.84 7.74
CA PHE A 80 -6.19 -10.74 8.09
C PHE A 80 -5.10 -11.13 9.08
N SER A 81 -3.90 -10.61 8.83
CA SER A 81 -2.96 -10.24 9.89
C SER A 81 -3.18 -8.75 10.23
N LEU A 82 -2.60 -8.26 11.32
CA LEU A 82 -2.76 -6.85 11.70
C LEU A 82 -2.26 -5.90 10.59
N GLY A 83 -1.08 -6.16 10.05
CA GLY A 83 -0.49 -5.33 9.01
C GLY A 83 -1.30 -5.32 7.71
N THR A 84 -1.90 -6.45 7.30
CA THR A 84 -2.79 -6.45 6.12
C THR A 84 -4.12 -5.76 6.40
N LEU A 85 -4.64 -5.86 7.63
CA LEU A 85 -5.84 -5.11 8.04
C LEU A 85 -5.57 -3.60 8.01
N GLN A 86 -4.44 -3.15 8.57
CA GLN A 86 -4.00 -1.76 8.55
C GLN A 86 -3.84 -1.23 7.11
N GLU A 87 -3.24 -2.01 6.22
CA GLU A 87 -3.07 -1.66 4.81
C GLU A 87 -4.41 -1.45 4.11
N VAL A 88 -5.34 -2.41 4.25
CA VAL A 88 -6.65 -2.36 3.61
C VAL A 88 -7.52 -1.25 4.20
N CYS A 89 -7.56 -1.08 5.52
CA CYS A 89 -8.31 0.00 6.18
C CYS A 89 -7.75 1.39 5.84
N SER A 90 -6.43 1.52 5.67
CA SER A 90 -5.82 2.77 5.21
C SER A 90 -6.26 3.11 3.78
N LYS A 91 -6.26 2.11 2.87
CA LYS A 91 -6.71 2.30 1.48
C LYS A 91 -8.19 2.63 1.39
N LYS A 92 -9.05 1.87 2.08
CA LYS A 92 -10.52 1.98 1.95
C LYS A 92 -11.11 3.13 2.77
N PHE A 93 -10.62 3.33 3.99
CA PHE A 93 -11.26 4.21 4.98
C PHE A 93 -10.39 5.38 5.43
N GLY A 94 -9.14 5.46 4.96
CA GLY A 94 -8.19 6.50 5.39
C GLY A 94 -7.80 6.39 6.87
N LEU A 95 -8.04 5.25 7.52
CA LEU A 95 -7.69 5.03 8.92
C LEU A 95 -6.17 4.86 9.07
N GLY A 96 -5.61 5.49 10.11
CA GLY A 96 -4.21 5.34 10.48
C GLY A 96 -3.95 3.99 11.16
N ALA A 97 -2.68 3.56 11.16
CA ALA A 97 -2.28 2.24 11.66
C ALA A 97 -2.61 2.05 13.16
N GLN A 98 -2.41 3.09 13.98
CA GLN A 98 -2.75 3.06 15.40
C GLN A 98 -4.26 2.98 15.63
N ALA A 99 -5.05 3.79 14.91
CA ALA A 99 -6.51 3.75 15.00
C ALA A 99 -7.07 2.37 14.64
N VAL A 100 -6.52 1.70 13.62
CA VAL A 100 -6.92 0.32 13.26
C VAL A 100 -6.56 -0.67 14.36
N LEU A 101 -5.38 -0.55 14.97
CA LEU A 101 -4.99 -1.40 16.10
C LEU A 101 -5.94 -1.20 17.29
N ASP A 102 -6.27 0.04 17.65
CA ASP A 102 -7.18 0.36 18.76
C ASP A 102 -8.59 -0.19 18.50
N ILE A 103 -9.08 -0.07 17.26
CA ILE A 103 -10.35 -0.65 16.83
C ILE A 103 -10.32 -2.18 16.93
N ALA A 104 -9.27 -2.82 16.40
CA ALA A 104 -9.13 -4.27 16.44
C ALA A 104 -9.02 -4.80 17.88
N GLN A 105 -8.36 -4.05 18.77
CA GLN A 105 -8.34 -4.34 20.21
C GLN A 105 -9.72 -4.22 20.84
N SER A 106 -10.47 -3.16 20.53
CA SER A 106 -11.85 -3.02 21.01
C SER A 106 -12.75 -4.18 20.54
N LEU A 107 -12.64 -4.57 19.26
CA LEU A 107 -13.36 -5.72 18.72
C LEU A 107 -13.00 -7.03 19.45
N TYR A 108 -11.74 -7.22 19.83
CA TYR A 108 -11.27 -8.41 20.55
C TYR A 108 -11.66 -8.41 22.03
N GLU A 109 -11.32 -7.37 22.80
CA GLU A 109 -11.43 -7.38 24.27
C GLU A 109 -12.82 -6.93 24.76
N LYS A 110 -13.35 -5.86 24.17
CA LYS A 110 -14.62 -5.26 24.61
C LYS A 110 -15.81 -6.00 24.04
N HIS A 111 -15.82 -6.22 22.72
CA HIS A 111 -16.98 -6.81 22.02
C HIS A 111 -16.88 -8.32 21.88
N LYS A 112 -15.68 -8.91 22.04
CA LYS A 112 -15.40 -10.34 21.78
C LYS A 112 -15.83 -10.78 20.38
N ALA A 113 -15.82 -9.84 19.43
CA ALA A 113 -16.30 -9.99 18.06
C ALA A 113 -15.28 -10.68 17.15
N THR A 114 -13.99 -10.54 17.44
CA THR A 114 -12.89 -11.10 16.62
C THR A 114 -11.86 -11.81 17.48
N THR A 115 -11.03 -12.63 16.85
CA THR A 115 -9.88 -13.29 17.48
C THR A 115 -8.72 -12.31 17.72
N TYR A 116 -7.64 -12.79 18.37
CA TYR A 116 -6.51 -11.96 18.80
C TYR A 116 -5.93 -11.09 17.66
N PRO A 117 -5.89 -9.75 17.82
CA PRO A 117 -5.67 -8.86 16.69
C PRO A 117 -4.19 -8.52 16.42
N ARG A 118 -3.24 -8.89 17.28
CA ARG A 118 -1.79 -8.60 17.08
C ARG A 118 -1.05 -9.79 16.45
N THR A 119 -1.68 -10.42 15.47
CA THR A 119 -1.14 -11.56 14.72
C THR A 119 -0.48 -11.09 13.42
N ASP A 120 0.61 -11.75 13.02
CA ASP A 120 1.29 -11.58 11.73
C ASP A 120 0.82 -12.61 10.69
N CYS A 121 0.01 -13.58 11.11
CA CYS A 121 -0.44 -14.69 10.29
C CYS A 121 -1.80 -14.41 9.65
N GLY A 122 -1.93 -14.71 8.35
CA GLY A 122 -3.21 -14.70 7.62
C GLY A 122 -3.85 -16.08 7.43
N TYR A 123 -3.29 -17.13 8.05
CA TYR A 123 -3.75 -18.52 7.97
C TYR A 123 -4.47 -18.96 9.24
N LEU A 124 -5.19 -20.08 9.15
CA LEU A 124 -5.93 -20.72 10.23
C LEU A 124 -5.43 -22.16 10.44
N PRO A 125 -5.37 -22.67 11.69
CA PRO A 125 -5.07 -24.05 11.97
C PRO A 125 -6.12 -24.97 11.34
N VAL A 126 -5.70 -26.12 10.80
CA VAL A 126 -6.61 -27.09 10.19
C VAL A 126 -7.61 -27.61 11.22
N SER A 127 -7.21 -27.73 12.48
CA SER A 127 -8.07 -28.18 13.59
C SER A 127 -9.27 -27.25 13.87
N MET A 128 -9.21 -25.98 13.47
CA MET A 128 -10.31 -25.02 13.64
C MET A 128 -11.39 -25.17 12.58
N HIS A 129 -11.20 -26.00 11.54
CA HIS A 129 -12.23 -26.20 10.52
C HIS A 129 -13.54 -26.77 11.10
N LYS A 130 -13.46 -27.57 12.17
CA LYS A 130 -14.63 -28.11 12.87
C LYS A 130 -15.49 -27.03 13.55
N GLU A 131 -14.93 -25.84 13.77
CA GLU A 131 -15.61 -24.72 14.43
C GLU A 131 -16.39 -23.83 13.44
N VAL A 132 -16.21 -24.03 12.12
CA VAL A 132 -16.85 -23.22 11.07
C VAL A 132 -18.37 -23.12 11.25
N PRO A 133 -19.13 -24.19 11.54
CA PRO A 133 -20.58 -24.07 11.75
C PRO A 133 -20.94 -23.13 12.91
N GLU A 134 -20.19 -23.19 14.02
CA GLU A 134 -20.40 -22.32 15.18
C GLU A 134 -20.09 -20.85 14.85
N VAL A 135 -19.00 -20.59 14.11
CA VAL A 135 -18.63 -19.23 13.68
C VAL A 135 -19.67 -18.65 12.72
N LEU A 136 -20.11 -19.42 11.72
CA LEU A 136 -21.13 -18.95 10.77
C LEU A 136 -22.48 -18.70 11.46
N ALA A 137 -22.87 -19.54 12.41
CA ALA A 137 -24.07 -19.32 13.22
C ALA A 137 -23.97 -18.05 14.08
N ALA A 138 -22.82 -17.81 14.72
CA ALA A 138 -22.58 -16.59 15.48
C ALA A 138 -22.63 -15.34 14.60
N VAL A 139 -22.06 -15.40 13.39
CA VAL A 139 -22.12 -14.33 12.39
C VAL A 139 -23.56 -14.05 11.96
N ALA A 140 -24.37 -15.08 11.68
CA ALA A 140 -25.78 -14.94 11.31
C ALA A 140 -26.61 -14.31 12.43
N ASN A 141 -26.39 -14.73 13.68
CA ASN A 141 -27.09 -14.19 14.86
C ASN A 141 -26.66 -12.76 15.20
N THR A 142 -25.42 -12.38 14.86
CA THR A 142 -24.88 -11.03 15.08
C THR A 142 -25.43 -10.04 14.05
N ASP A 143 -25.52 -10.45 12.78
CA ASP A 143 -25.98 -9.60 11.67
C ASP A 143 -26.93 -10.39 10.77
N PRO A 144 -28.24 -10.42 11.09
CA PRO A 144 -29.23 -11.16 10.30
C PRO A 144 -29.37 -10.65 8.85
N ASP A 145 -28.99 -9.40 8.57
CA ASP A 145 -29.16 -8.76 7.26
C ASP A 145 -28.31 -9.43 6.17
N ILE A 146 -27.26 -10.17 6.56
CA ILE A 146 -26.38 -10.88 5.62
C ILE A 146 -26.81 -12.33 5.32
N ALA A 147 -28.04 -12.71 5.69
CA ALA A 147 -28.58 -14.03 5.37
C ALA A 147 -28.47 -14.39 3.86
N PRO A 148 -28.70 -13.47 2.90
CA PRO A 148 -28.53 -13.77 1.47
C PRO A 148 -27.09 -14.12 1.07
N GLU A 149 -26.09 -13.52 1.70
CA GLU A 149 -24.67 -13.82 1.49
C GLU A 149 -24.31 -15.17 2.11
N LEU A 150 -24.79 -15.45 3.32
CA LEU A 150 -24.54 -16.71 4.02
C LEU A 150 -25.13 -17.90 3.25
N ALA A 151 -26.30 -17.74 2.63
CA ALA A 151 -26.94 -18.79 1.83
C ALA A 151 -26.13 -19.19 0.58
N LYS A 152 -25.17 -18.38 0.14
CA LYS A 152 -24.30 -18.67 -1.01
C LYS A 152 -23.02 -19.40 -0.62
N LEU A 153 -22.73 -19.53 0.67
CA LEU A 153 -21.52 -20.15 1.17
C LEU A 153 -21.63 -21.67 1.08
N SER A 154 -20.50 -22.32 0.82
CA SER A 154 -20.35 -23.77 0.85
C SER A 154 -19.30 -24.13 1.89
N PRO A 155 -19.70 -24.52 3.12
CA PRO A 155 -18.78 -24.87 4.20
C PRO A 155 -17.82 -26.03 3.87
N ASP A 156 -18.16 -26.84 2.87
CA ASP A 156 -17.32 -27.94 2.38
C ASP A 156 -16.09 -27.45 1.56
N ILE A 157 -16.07 -26.17 1.17
CA ILE A 157 -14.92 -25.57 0.50
C ILE A 157 -13.81 -25.34 1.52
N VAL A 158 -12.74 -26.14 1.39
CA VAL A 158 -11.51 -25.97 2.16
C VAL A 158 -10.54 -25.10 1.36
N SER A 159 -10.53 -23.79 1.64
CA SER A 159 -9.59 -22.87 1.00
C SER A 159 -8.14 -23.05 1.49
N ARG A 160 -7.19 -22.39 0.83
CA ARG A 160 -5.77 -22.39 1.25
C ARG A 160 -5.50 -21.74 2.62
N VAL A 161 -6.50 -21.12 3.25
CA VAL A 161 -6.33 -20.47 4.56
C VAL A 161 -6.03 -21.48 5.67
N TRP A 162 -6.52 -22.71 5.55
CA TRP A 162 -6.35 -23.78 6.53
C TRP A 162 -4.98 -24.46 6.33
N ASN A 163 -3.97 -24.07 7.11
CA ASN A 163 -2.60 -24.53 6.88
C ASN A 163 -1.71 -24.42 8.13
N ASP A 164 -1.55 -25.52 8.85
CA ASP A 164 -0.73 -25.59 10.08
C ASP A 164 0.74 -25.21 9.83
N LYS A 165 1.29 -25.49 8.64
CA LYS A 165 2.68 -25.17 8.28
C LYS A 165 2.92 -23.66 8.12
N LYS A 166 1.87 -22.87 8.07
CA LYS A 166 1.93 -21.40 7.92
C LYS A 166 1.53 -20.66 9.19
N ILE A 167 1.18 -21.39 10.26
CA ILE A 167 0.86 -20.81 11.56
C ILE A 167 2.16 -20.37 12.24
N THR A 168 2.14 -19.16 12.80
CA THR A 168 3.22 -18.60 13.61
C THR A 168 2.89 -18.81 15.09
N ALA A 169 3.11 -17.82 15.96
CA ALA A 169 2.62 -17.87 17.34
C ALA A 169 1.08 -17.78 17.42
N HIS A 170 0.45 -17.14 16.44
CA HIS A 170 -0.99 -16.91 16.39
C HIS A 170 -1.54 -17.20 14.99
N HIS A 171 -2.86 -17.29 14.88
CA HIS A 171 -3.57 -17.45 13.61
C HIS A 171 -4.22 -16.13 13.17
N ALA A 172 -4.91 -16.13 12.03
CA ALA A 172 -5.56 -14.95 11.47
C ALA A 172 -6.66 -14.34 12.35
N ILE A 173 -6.92 -13.04 12.12
CA ILE A 173 -8.04 -12.29 12.69
C ILE A 173 -9.32 -12.69 11.96
N ILE A 174 -10.24 -13.34 12.66
CA ILE A 174 -11.54 -13.82 12.14
C ILE A 174 -12.66 -13.52 13.15
N PRO A 175 -13.95 -13.56 12.76
CA PRO A 175 -15.06 -13.53 13.70
C PRO A 175 -14.98 -14.67 14.72
N THR A 176 -15.50 -14.46 15.93
CA THR A 176 -15.55 -15.50 16.98
C THR A 176 -16.81 -16.36 16.86
N ARG A 177 -16.87 -17.40 17.70
CA ARG A 177 -18.04 -18.28 17.87
C ARG A 177 -19.15 -17.67 18.73
N GLN A 178 -18.97 -16.44 19.22
CA GLN A 178 -19.93 -15.78 20.09
C GLN A 178 -20.66 -14.68 19.33
N ALA A 179 -22.00 -14.74 19.32
CA ALA A 179 -22.80 -13.63 18.83
C ALA A 179 -22.68 -12.43 19.78
N PHE A 180 -22.63 -11.22 19.22
CA PHE A 180 -22.52 -9.98 19.98
C PHE A 180 -23.49 -8.92 19.46
N ASN A 181 -23.67 -7.84 20.24
CA ASN A 181 -24.52 -6.73 19.82
C ASN A 181 -23.80 -5.86 18.80
N ILE A 182 -24.05 -6.09 17.50
CA ILE A 182 -23.45 -5.32 16.41
C ILE A 182 -23.81 -3.83 16.46
N GLY A 183 -24.97 -3.47 17.02
CA GLY A 183 -25.41 -2.08 17.20
C GLY A 183 -24.63 -1.31 18.26
N ALA A 184 -23.82 -1.99 19.08
CA ALA A 184 -22.93 -1.35 20.05
C ALA A 184 -21.58 -0.92 19.44
N LEU A 185 -21.30 -1.29 18.18
CA LEU A 185 -20.11 -0.87 17.46
C LEU A 185 -20.24 0.59 17.00
N SER A 186 -19.18 1.36 17.12
CA SER A 186 -19.03 2.63 16.39
C SER A 186 -18.96 2.39 14.87
N ASP A 187 -19.20 3.42 14.07
CA ASP A 187 -19.12 3.34 12.59
C ASP A 187 -17.77 2.82 12.08
N ASN A 188 -16.67 3.13 12.78
CA ASN A 188 -15.34 2.64 12.44
C ASN A 188 -15.16 1.17 12.84
N GLU A 189 -15.58 0.78 14.05
CA GLU A 189 -15.56 -0.62 14.47
C GLU A 189 -16.40 -1.51 13.55
N LEU A 190 -17.60 -1.05 13.18
CA LEU A 190 -18.49 -1.75 12.26
C LEU A 190 -17.85 -1.94 10.88
N ARG A 191 -17.23 -0.89 10.33
CA ARG A 191 -16.51 -0.97 9.04
C ARG A 191 -15.36 -1.98 9.08
N VAL A 192 -14.56 -1.97 10.15
CA VAL A 192 -13.42 -2.90 10.31
C VAL A 192 -13.91 -4.32 10.52
N TYR A 193 -14.92 -4.55 11.38
CA TYR A 193 -15.52 -5.87 11.59
C TYR A 193 -16.09 -6.44 10.29
N ARG A 194 -16.81 -5.63 9.50
CA ARG A 194 -17.36 -6.06 8.20
C ARG A 194 -16.27 -6.53 7.25
N LEU A 195 -15.12 -5.86 7.18
CA LEU A 195 -13.98 -6.34 6.38
C LEU A 195 -13.45 -7.69 6.88
N ILE A 196 -13.23 -7.82 8.19
CA ILE A 196 -12.73 -9.06 8.80
C ILE A 196 -13.67 -10.22 8.49
N ARG A 197 -14.98 -10.01 8.68
CA ARG A 197 -16.03 -10.97 8.33
C ARG A 197 -16.00 -11.30 6.83
N GLN A 198 -16.00 -10.31 5.95
CA GLN A 198 -16.03 -10.50 4.50
C GLN A 198 -14.86 -11.35 4.00
N HIS A 199 -13.65 -11.14 4.54
CA HIS A 199 -12.48 -11.98 4.24
C HIS A 199 -12.63 -13.41 4.76
N TYR A 200 -13.25 -13.63 5.91
CA TYR A 200 -13.56 -14.97 6.41
C TYR A 200 -14.62 -15.67 5.55
N LEU A 201 -15.71 -14.99 5.19
CA LEU A 201 -16.77 -15.56 4.35
C LEU A 201 -16.28 -15.93 2.93
N ALA A 202 -15.32 -15.16 2.39
CA ALA A 202 -14.69 -15.44 1.10
C ALA A 202 -14.00 -16.81 1.04
N GLN A 203 -13.65 -17.42 2.18
CA GLN A 203 -13.02 -18.74 2.24
C GLN A 203 -13.99 -19.87 1.91
N PHE A 204 -15.29 -19.62 1.97
CA PHE A 204 -16.35 -20.60 1.70
C PHE A 204 -17.05 -20.35 0.36
N LEU A 205 -16.38 -19.62 -0.55
CA LEU A 205 -16.86 -19.37 -1.90
C LEU A 205 -15.90 -19.97 -2.93
N PRO A 206 -16.39 -20.32 -4.14
CA PRO A 206 -15.55 -20.81 -5.21
C PRO A 206 -14.40 -19.84 -5.54
N VAL A 207 -13.30 -20.38 -6.03
CA VAL A 207 -12.22 -19.56 -6.61
C VAL A 207 -12.76 -18.75 -7.79
N GLN A 208 -12.19 -17.57 -8.02
CA GLN A 208 -12.50 -16.82 -9.22
C GLN A 208 -11.79 -17.49 -10.40
N GLU A 209 -12.48 -17.66 -11.52
CA GLU A 209 -11.90 -18.24 -12.72
C GLU A 209 -12.17 -17.40 -13.96
N ALA A 210 -11.15 -17.22 -14.81
CA ALA A 210 -11.26 -16.52 -16.09
C ALA A 210 -10.44 -17.20 -17.18
N ASP A 211 -10.90 -17.11 -18.42
CA ASP A 211 -10.12 -17.50 -19.59
C ASP A 211 -9.29 -16.29 -19.97
N VAL A 212 -7.97 -16.49 -19.97
CA VAL A 212 -7.03 -15.48 -20.42
C VAL A 212 -6.49 -15.92 -21.76
N THR A 213 -6.77 -15.09 -22.77
CA THR A 213 -6.28 -15.28 -24.13
C THR A 213 -5.16 -14.29 -24.39
N GLU A 214 -3.97 -14.79 -24.70
CA GLU A 214 -2.83 -13.99 -25.11
C GLU A 214 -2.56 -14.29 -26.58
N ALA A 215 -2.52 -13.24 -27.42
CA ALA A 215 -2.26 -13.37 -28.84
C ALA A 215 -1.20 -12.38 -29.30
N THR A 216 -0.39 -12.80 -30.26
CA THR A 216 0.57 -11.94 -30.94
C THR A 216 0.29 -11.86 -32.43
N PHE A 217 0.62 -10.71 -33.03
CA PHE A 217 0.36 -10.40 -34.42
C PHE A 217 1.63 -9.89 -35.09
N VAL A 218 1.73 -10.13 -36.39
CA VAL A 218 2.74 -9.52 -37.25
C VAL A 218 2.07 -8.51 -38.18
N VAL A 219 2.60 -7.28 -38.19
CA VAL A 219 2.16 -6.19 -39.08
C VAL A 219 3.42 -5.54 -39.65
N ALA A 220 3.60 -5.56 -40.97
CA ALA A 220 4.81 -5.03 -41.63
C ALA A 220 6.13 -5.55 -41.00
N GLY A 221 6.16 -6.83 -40.60
CA GLY A 221 7.32 -7.45 -39.94
C GLY A 221 7.50 -7.10 -38.45
N GLN A 222 6.62 -6.29 -37.87
CA GLN A 222 6.67 -5.85 -36.47
C GLN A 222 5.73 -6.68 -35.61
N LEU A 223 6.14 -6.95 -34.36
CA LEU A 223 5.40 -7.78 -33.41
C LEU A 223 4.47 -6.92 -32.55
N PHE A 224 3.23 -7.36 -32.40
CA PHE A 224 2.24 -6.77 -31.50
C PHE A 224 1.66 -7.82 -30.57
N GLY A 225 1.32 -7.44 -29.34
CA GLY A 225 0.71 -8.32 -28.35
C GLY A 225 -0.64 -7.80 -27.86
N THR A 226 -1.57 -8.70 -27.59
CA THR A 226 -2.81 -8.40 -26.88
C THR A 226 -3.11 -9.47 -25.84
N ARG A 227 -3.88 -9.07 -24.83
CA ARG A 227 -4.34 -9.95 -23.75
C ARG A 227 -5.80 -9.64 -23.47
N GLY A 228 -6.64 -10.66 -23.58
CA GLY A 228 -8.06 -10.62 -23.26
C GLY A 228 -8.35 -11.48 -22.05
N ARG A 229 -9.41 -11.13 -21.32
CA ARG A 229 -9.86 -11.87 -20.14
C ARG A 229 -11.37 -12.00 -20.15
N VAL A 230 -11.87 -13.22 -20.00
CA VAL A 230 -13.31 -13.50 -19.88
C VAL A 230 -13.60 -14.17 -18.54
N GLU A 231 -14.35 -13.49 -17.67
CA GLU A 231 -14.80 -14.08 -16.40
C GLU A 231 -15.79 -15.22 -16.67
N VAL A 232 -15.57 -16.37 -16.00
CA VAL A 232 -16.44 -17.55 -16.12
C VAL A 232 -16.97 -18.00 -14.77
N VAL A 233 -16.16 -17.86 -13.71
CA VAL A 233 -16.64 -18.01 -12.34
C VAL A 233 -16.26 -16.75 -11.57
N LYS A 234 -17.26 -15.98 -11.12
CA LYS A 234 -17.04 -14.80 -10.27
C LYS A 234 -16.48 -15.18 -8.90
N GLY A 235 -17.01 -16.27 -8.33
CA GLY A 235 -16.54 -16.85 -7.07
C GLY A 235 -16.54 -15.85 -5.91
N TRP A 236 -15.52 -15.94 -5.06
CA TRP A 236 -15.32 -15.06 -3.90
C TRP A 236 -15.33 -13.57 -4.22
N ARG A 237 -15.01 -13.15 -5.46
CA ARG A 237 -15.03 -11.73 -5.84
C ARG A 237 -16.43 -11.13 -5.74
N ALA A 238 -17.48 -11.95 -5.75
CA ALA A 238 -18.85 -11.49 -5.58
C ALA A 238 -19.07 -10.75 -4.25
N LEU A 239 -18.32 -11.07 -3.19
CA LEU A 239 -18.40 -10.37 -1.91
C LEU A 239 -17.83 -8.96 -1.96
N PHE A 240 -16.92 -8.67 -2.88
CA PHE A 240 -16.13 -7.43 -2.90
C PHE A 240 -16.58 -6.42 -3.98
N ILE A 241 -17.75 -6.63 -4.61
CA ILE A 241 -18.21 -5.80 -5.74
C ILE A 241 -18.50 -4.36 -5.30
N ALA A 242 -19.22 -4.16 -4.20
CA ALA A 242 -19.53 -2.82 -3.66
C ALA A 242 -18.29 -2.07 -3.16
N ASP A 243 -17.19 -2.80 -3.04
CA ASP A 243 -15.91 -2.42 -2.48
C ASP A 243 -14.85 -2.17 -3.56
N ALA A 244 -15.18 -2.39 -4.83
CA ALA A 244 -14.35 -2.06 -5.97
C ALA A 244 -14.27 -0.54 -6.05
N PRO A 245 -13.06 0.06 -5.92
CA PRO A 245 -12.94 1.49 -6.10
C PRO A 245 -13.37 1.83 -7.53
N HIS A 246 -14.21 2.86 -7.69
CA HIS A 246 -14.19 3.72 -8.87
C HIS A 246 -12.86 4.48 -8.87
N ASP A 247 -11.73 3.77 -8.94
CA ASP A 247 -10.43 4.39 -9.12
C ASP A 247 -10.29 4.68 -10.61
N GLU A 248 -10.62 5.91 -11.00
CA GLU A 248 -10.30 6.52 -12.30
C GLU A 248 -8.76 6.71 -12.50
N ASP A 249 -7.93 6.23 -11.57
CA ASP A 249 -6.49 6.47 -11.47
C ASP A 249 -5.60 5.20 -11.54
N GLU A 250 -6.17 4.06 -11.98
CA GLU A 250 -5.41 2.96 -12.58
C GLU A 250 -5.44 3.09 -14.12
N GLY A 251 -4.82 4.16 -14.63
CA GLY A 251 -4.52 4.29 -16.04
C GLY A 251 -3.56 3.19 -16.49
N GLY A 252 -4.09 2.05 -16.95
CA GLY A 252 -3.28 0.99 -17.54
C GLY A 252 -4.00 -0.32 -17.88
N ASP A 253 -4.95 -0.79 -17.06
CA ASP A 253 -5.37 -2.22 -17.11
C ASP A 253 -6.86 -2.47 -17.35
N THR A 254 -7.74 -1.46 -17.31
CA THR A 254 -9.18 -1.65 -17.57
C THR A 254 -9.51 -2.03 -19.02
N GLU A 255 -8.59 -1.85 -19.97
CA GLU A 255 -8.76 -2.33 -21.35
C GLU A 255 -8.30 -3.80 -21.54
N GLN A 256 -7.50 -4.36 -20.62
CA GLN A 256 -7.07 -5.78 -20.64
C GLN A 256 -8.19 -6.77 -20.21
N THR A 257 -9.38 -6.25 -19.91
CA THR A 257 -10.56 -7.03 -19.52
C THR A 257 -11.60 -7.16 -20.63
N MET A 258 -11.34 -6.64 -21.83
CA MET A 258 -12.26 -6.84 -22.94
C MET A 258 -12.12 -8.27 -23.50
N PRO A 259 -13.25 -8.95 -23.81
CA PRO A 259 -13.20 -10.23 -24.51
C PRO A 259 -12.56 -10.03 -25.89
N LEU A 260 -11.62 -10.90 -26.24
CA LEU A 260 -11.11 -10.96 -27.61
C LEU A 260 -12.07 -11.79 -28.48
N PRO A 261 -12.16 -11.52 -29.79
CA PRO A 261 -12.81 -12.45 -30.71
C PRO A 261 -12.07 -13.79 -30.70
N VAL A 262 -12.70 -14.82 -31.26
CA VAL A 262 -12.01 -16.10 -31.49
C VAL A 262 -10.89 -15.86 -32.50
N LEU A 263 -9.66 -16.20 -32.14
CA LEU A 263 -8.47 -16.04 -32.98
C LEU A 263 -7.83 -17.41 -33.21
N ALA A 264 -7.36 -17.65 -34.43
CA ALA A 264 -6.54 -18.77 -34.83
C ALA A 264 -5.25 -18.29 -35.48
N LYS A 265 -4.19 -19.09 -35.38
CA LYS A 265 -2.91 -18.79 -36.02
C LYS A 265 -3.11 -18.68 -37.54
N GLY A 266 -2.61 -17.60 -38.13
CA GLY A 266 -2.77 -17.29 -39.55
C GLY A 266 -3.98 -16.42 -39.88
N ASP A 267 -4.87 -16.15 -38.93
CA ASP A 267 -6.00 -15.25 -39.17
C ASP A 267 -5.54 -13.83 -39.52
N GLU A 268 -6.24 -13.22 -40.46
CA GLU A 268 -6.08 -11.81 -40.80
C GLU A 268 -7.07 -10.96 -40.02
N CYS A 269 -6.57 -9.91 -39.37
CA CYS A 269 -7.35 -8.91 -38.66
C CYS A 269 -7.18 -7.56 -39.35
N ARG A 270 -8.28 -6.87 -39.63
CA ARG A 270 -8.25 -5.56 -40.29
C ARG A 270 -7.68 -4.51 -39.34
N LEU A 271 -6.70 -3.73 -39.79
CA LEU A 271 -6.23 -2.57 -39.06
C LEU A 271 -7.21 -1.41 -39.27
N VAL A 272 -7.87 -0.99 -38.20
CA VAL A 272 -8.80 0.14 -38.20
C VAL A 272 -8.06 1.45 -37.93
N GLU A 273 -7.15 1.42 -36.97
CA GLU A 273 -6.42 2.61 -36.53
C GLU A 273 -5.04 2.25 -35.96
N ALA A 274 -4.05 3.11 -36.22
CA ALA A 274 -2.72 3.03 -35.61
C ALA A 274 -2.45 4.33 -34.84
N GLU A 275 -2.50 4.25 -33.52
CA GLU A 275 -2.41 5.36 -32.58
C GLU A 275 -1.06 5.33 -31.85
N LEU A 276 -0.24 6.37 -32.05
CA LEU A 276 1.02 6.54 -31.35
C LEU A 276 0.80 7.50 -30.18
N LYS A 277 0.88 7.00 -28.95
CA LYS A 277 0.78 7.81 -27.73
C LYS A 277 2.16 8.20 -27.23
N GLU A 278 2.38 9.50 -27.05
CA GLU A 278 3.48 10.00 -26.23
C GLU A 278 3.08 9.88 -24.76
N MET A 279 3.88 9.15 -24.00
CA MET A 279 3.71 8.90 -22.58
C MET A 279 4.91 9.48 -21.83
N LYS A 280 4.78 9.66 -20.52
CA LYS A 280 5.87 10.12 -19.65
C LYS A 280 5.97 9.23 -18.43
N THR A 281 7.20 8.88 -18.05
CA THR A 281 7.44 8.17 -16.79
C THR A 281 6.96 9.02 -15.63
N THR A 282 6.27 8.43 -14.66
CA THR A 282 5.79 9.13 -13.47
C THR A 282 6.70 8.86 -12.27
N PRO A 283 6.88 9.85 -11.38
CA PRO A 283 7.68 9.64 -10.18
C PRO A 283 7.00 8.61 -9.25
N PRO A 284 7.77 7.88 -8.42
CA PRO A 284 7.19 6.98 -7.43
C PRO A 284 6.17 7.68 -6.52
N ARG A 285 5.03 7.04 -6.25
CA ARG A 285 4.00 7.64 -5.36
C ARG A 285 4.55 7.77 -3.94
N HIS A 286 4.14 8.84 -3.25
CA HIS A 286 4.40 8.96 -1.81
C HIS A 286 3.66 7.86 -1.04
N TYR A 287 4.28 7.38 0.04
CA TYR A 287 3.62 6.43 0.93
C TYR A 287 2.35 7.02 1.54
N THR A 288 1.35 6.19 1.80
CA THR A 288 0.30 6.40 2.80
C THR A 288 0.73 5.63 4.06
N GLU A 289 -0.03 5.70 5.16
CA GLU A 289 0.27 4.82 6.31
C GLU A 289 0.20 3.35 5.93
N GLY A 290 -0.84 2.93 5.21
CA GLY A 290 -0.98 1.54 4.76
C GLY A 290 0.19 1.08 3.88
N THR A 291 0.60 1.88 2.89
CA THR A 291 1.73 1.48 2.02
C THR A 291 3.07 1.57 2.72
N LEU A 292 3.22 2.41 3.77
CA LEU A 292 4.42 2.41 4.61
C LEU A 292 4.48 1.17 5.50
N ILE A 293 3.36 0.76 6.12
CA ILE A 293 3.27 -0.50 6.88
C ILE A 293 3.60 -1.69 5.97
N ALA A 294 3.05 -1.72 4.75
CA ALA A 294 3.36 -2.75 3.76
C ALA A 294 4.85 -2.75 3.39
N ALA A 295 5.49 -1.58 3.25
CA ALA A 295 6.92 -1.46 2.99
C ALA A 295 7.78 -1.95 4.17
N MET A 296 7.38 -1.66 5.41
CA MET A 296 8.05 -2.16 6.63
C MET A 296 7.99 -3.69 6.71
N LYS A 297 6.81 -4.28 6.46
CA LYS A 297 6.62 -5.75 6.41
C LYS A 297 7.47 -6.41 5.32
N ASN A 298 7.63 -5.74 4.18
CA ASN A 298 8.36 -6.26 3.01
C ASN A 298 9.78 -5.67 2.88
N ALA A 299 10.39 -5.21 3.97
CA ALA A 299 11.70 -4.54 3.96
C ALA A 299 12.83 -5.40 3.38
N ALA A 300 12.67 -6.73 3.33
CA ALA A 300 13.58 -7.63 2.62
C ALA A 300 13.82 -7.22 1.16
N GLY A 301 12.83 -6.65 0.47
CA GLY A 301 12.99 -6.15 -0.90
C GLY A 301 13.98 -4.98 -1.03
N MET A 302 14.34 -4.33 0.07
CA MET A 302 15.25 -3.16 0.11
C MET A 302 16.71 -3.53 0.41
N VAL A 303 16.98 -4.78 0.74
CA VAL A 303 18.34 -5.29 0.98
C VAL A 303 18.80 -6.06 -0.26
N SER A 304 20.10 -6.07 -0.56
CA SER A 304 20.63 -6.85 -1.70
C SER A 304 21.09 -8.26 -1.28
N ASP A 305 21.70 -8.36 -0.10
CA ASP A 305 22.27 -9.59 0.46
C ASP A 305 21.20 -10.70 0.65
N PRO A 306 21.36 -11.88 0.02
CA PRO A 306 20.40 -12.98 0.12
C PRO A 306 20.17 -13.52 1.54
N ALA A 307 21.19 -13.55 2.39
CA ALA A 307 21.09 -14.02 3.77
C ALA A 307 20.28 -13.03 4.61
N LEU A 308 20.58 -11.74 4.52
CA LEU A 308 19.82 -10.70 5.23
C LEU A 308 18.37 -10.59 4.74
N LYS A 309 18.13 -10.79 3.43
CA LYS A 309 16.78 -10.92 2.87
C LYS A 309 16.00 -12.05 3.53
N LYS A 310 16.64 -13.20 3.76
CA LYS A 310 16.01 -14.36 4.38
C LYS A 310 15.60 -14.04 5.81
N VAL A 311 16.52 -13.49 6.62
CA VAL A 311 16.24 -13.10 8.00
C VAL A 311 15.08 -12.10 8.10
N LEU A 312 15.07 -11.06 7.25
CA LEU A 312 13.97 -10.09 7.24
C LEU A 312 12.63 -10.73 6.84
N ARG A 313 12.61 -11.75 5.99
CA ARG A 313 11.37 -12.46 5.65
C ARG A 313 10.88 -13.33 6.80
N GLU A 314 11.79 -13.95 7.53
CA GLU A 314 11.49 -14.83 8.67
C GLU A 314 11.02 -14.02 9.89
N ASN A 315 11.56 -12.81 10.09
CA ASN A 315 11.25 -11.92 11.22
C ASN A 315 10.23 -10.80 10.89
N ALA A 316 9.35 -11.02 9.92
CA ALA A 316 8.28 -10.10 9.54
C ALA A 316 8.73 -8.66 9.16
N GLY A 317 9.95 -8.49 8.64
CA GLY A 317 10.46 -7.23 8.13
C GLY A 317 10.96 -6.28 9.23
N LEU A 318 10.60 -5.01 9.15
CA LEU A 318 10.96 -3.98 10.14
C LEU A 318 9.84 -3.78 11.15
N GLY A 319 10.15 -4.09 12.42
CA GLY A 319 9.20 -4.02 13.53
C GLY A 319 8.17 -5.14 13.48
N THR A 320 7.70 -5.53 14.65
CA THR A 320 6.63 -6.53 14.80
C THR A 320 5.26 -5.88 14.57
N GLU A 321 4.23 -6.70 14.37
CA GLU A 321 2.85 -6.23 14.21
C GLU A 321 2.42 -5.26 15.32
N ALA A 322 2.86 -5.50 16.55
CA ALA A 322 2.54 -4.66 17.70
C ALA A 322 3.24 -3.29 17.68
N THR A 323 4.39 -3.15 17.02
CA THR A 323 5.25 -1.95 17.15
C THR A 323 5.19 -1.02 15.95
N ARG A 324 4.78 -1.48 14.75
CA ARG A 324 4.85 -0.63 13.54
C ARG A 324 3.98 0.63 13.64
N ALA A 325 2.78 0.50 14.20
CA ALA A 325 1.89 1.65 14.43
C ALA A 325 2.52 2.68 15.38
N GLU A 326 3.10 2.22 16.49
CA GLU A 326 3.77 3.08 17.47
C GLU A 326 5.02 3.76 16.89
N ILE A 327 5.79 3.06 16.04
CA ILE A 327 6.93 3.65 15.33
C ILE A 327 6.43 4.82 14.45
N LEU A 328 5.37 4.63 13.68
CA LEU A 328 4.78 5.69 12.85
C LEU A 328 4.32 6.88 13.70
N GLU A 329 3.58 6.63 14.79
CA GLU A 329 3.13 7.67 15.73
C GLU A 329 4.31 8.43 16.34
N THR A 330 5.40 7.74 16.68
CA THR A 330 6.63 8.36 17.18
C THR A 330 7.25 9.29 16.13
N LEU A 331 7.30 8.86 14.87
CA LEU A 331 7.84 9.69 13.77
C LEU A 331 6.98 10.93 13.51
N PHE A 332 5.65 10.82 13.60
CA PHE A 332 4.74 11.97 13.51
C PHE A 332 4.89 12.91 14.71
N THR A 333 4.88 12.36 15.93
CA THR A 333 5.01 13.13 17.18
C THR A 333 6.32 13.90 17.24
N ARG A 334 7.42 13.28 16.78
CA ARG A 334 8.74 13.94 16.67
C ARG A 334 8.88 14.84 15.45
N LYS A 335 7.83 14.95 14.63
CA LYS A 335 7.78 15.79 13.41
C LYS A 335 8.87 15.45 12.40
N TYR A 336 9.27 14.18 12.31
CA TYR A 336 10.16 13.69 11.24
C TYR A 336 9.40 13.41 9.96
N ILE A 337 8.12 13.06 10.08
CA ILE A 337 7.19 12.90 8.98
C ILE A 337 5.91 13.69 9.27
N GLU A 338 5.17 14.00 8.21
CA GLU A 338 3.89 14.71 8.26
C GLU A 338 2.92 14.16 7.22
N LYS A 339 1.62 14.37 7.46
CA LYS A 339 0.57 14.03 6.49
C LYS A 339 0.29 15.21 5.56
N GLN A 340 0.24 14.93 4.27
CA GLN A 340 -0.29 15.84 3.26
C GLN A 340 -1.41 15.11 2.49
N GLY A 341 -2.66 15.42 2.85
CA GLY A 341 -3.80 14.59 2.46
C GLY A 341 -3.63 13.17 3.02
N LYS A 342 -3.81 12.15 2.16
CA LYS A 342 -3.60 10.73 2.50
C LYS A 342 -2.12 10.30 2.49
N HIS A 343 -1.22 11.15 1.99
CA HIS A 343 0.19 10.81 1.80
C HIS A 343 1.05 11.26 2.98
N ILE A 344 2.14 10.52 3.21
CA ILE A 344 3.20 10.80 4.18
C ILE A 344 4.38 11.43 3.46
N ARG A 345 4.89 12.52 4.04
CA ARG A 345 6.12 13.18 3.60
C ARG A 345 7.10 13.28 4.75
N ALA A 346 8.39 13.11 4.44
CA ALA A 346 9.43 13.49 5.37
C ALA A 346 9.42 15.01 5.53
N THR A 347 9.57 15.51 6.75
CA THR A 347 9.78 16.94 6.99
C THR A 347 11.22 17.33 6.67
N GLN A 348 11.51 18.63 6.65
CA GLN A 348 12.89 19.12 6.55
C GLN A 348 13.77 18.53 7.68
N LEU A 349 13.26 18.55 8.93
CA LEU A 349 13.93 17.98 10.09
C LEU A 349 14.22 16.48 9.91
N GLY A 350 13.25 15.70 9.45
CA GLY A 350 13.44 14.27 9.20
C GLY A 350 14.47 14.01 8.11
N ALA A 351 14.47 14.81 7.03
CA ALA A 351 15.43 14.68 5.93
C ALA A 351 16.87 15.01 6.36
N GLU A 352 17.05 16.08 7.14
CA GLU A 352 18.35 16.52 7.66
C GLU A 352 18.89 15.53 8.70
N LEU A 353 18.03 15.01 9.58
CA LEU A 353 18.41 13.96 10.53
C LEU A 353 18.94 12.72 9.80
N ILE A 354 18.21 12.21 8.80
CA ILE A 354 18.65 11.06 8.01
C ILE A 354 19.94 11.37 7.24
N ALA A 355 20.11 12.59 6.73
CA ALA A 355 21.34 13.00 6.04
C ALA A 355 22.56 13.07 6.99
N GLY A 356 22.34 13.38 8.26
CA GLY A 356 23.38 13.42 9.29
C GLY A 356 23.70 12.06 9.92
N LEU A 357 22.96 11.00 9.62
CA LEU A 357 23.22 9.66 10.18
C LEU A 357 24.09 8.81 9.22
N PRO A 358 24.99 7.96 9.75
CA PRO A 358 25.68 6.95 8.97
C PRO A 358 24.69 6.00 8.27
N GLU A 359 25.01 5.57 7.05
CA GLU A 359 24.14 4.71 6.23
C GLU A 359 23.71 3.44 6.98
N VAL A 360 24.63 2.83 7.74
CA VAL A 360 24.38 1.64 8.55
C VAL A 360 23.23 1.83 9.55
N LEU A 361 22.98 3.03 10.08
CA LEU A 361 21.87 3.28 11.00
C LEU A 361 20.52 3.50 10.29
N THR A 362 20.54 3.71 8.98
CA THR A 362 19.35 3.96 8.16
C THR A 362 18.99 2.77 7.26
N SER A 363 19.82 1.72 7.27
CA SER A 363 19.66 0.53 6.45
C SER A 363 18.82 -0.54 7.17
N PRO A 364 17.79 -1.12 6.51
CA PRO A 364 17.07 -2.27 7.05
C PRO A 364 17.95 -3.50 7.26
N GLY A 365 19.09 -3.59 6.56
CA GLY A 365 20.05 -4.68 6.72
C GLY A 365 20.64 -4.76 8.14
N THR A 366 20.78 -3.62 8.83
CA THR A 366 21.29 -3.61 10.21
C THR A 366 20.31 -4.24 11.18
N THR A 367 18.99 -4.00 11.01
CA THR A 367 17.97 -4.71 11.77
C THR A 367 18.06 -6.22 11.53
N ALA A 368 18.24 -6.64 10.27
CA ALA A 368 18.39 -8.06 9.94
C ALA A 368 19.59 -8.71 10.66
N LEU A 369 20.73 -8.01 10.73
CA LEU A 369 21.90 -8.50 11.45
C LEU A 369 21.65 -8.65 12.96
N TRP A 370 20.85 -7.77 13.54
CA TRP A 370 20.50 -7.84 14.95
C TRP A 370 19.53 -8.98 15.24
N GLU A 371 18.48 -9.14 14.44
CA GLU A 371 17.54 -10.26 14.60
C GLU A 371 18.28 -11.61 14.48
N GLN A 372 19.18 -11.74 13.50
CA GLN A 372 20.00 -12.95 13.37
C GLN A 372 20.87 -13.21 14.61
N ALA A 373 21.47 -12.16 15.19
CA ALA A 373 22.28 -12.30 16.38
C ALA A 373 21.45 -12.68 17.62
N LEU A 374 20.22 -12.17 17.73
CA LEU A 374 19.28 -12.53 18.80
C LEU A 374 18.81 -14.00 18.64
N ASP A 375 18.54 -14.44 17.42
CA ASP A 375 18.24 -15.85 17.12
C ASP A 375 19.42 -16.77 17.46
N ASP A 376 20.64 -16.37 17.12
CA ASP A 376 21.85 -17.11 17.48
C ASP A 376 22.05 -17.21 18.99
N ILE A 377 21.66 -16.18 19.76
CA ILE A 377 21.66 -16.23 21.22
C ILE A 377 20.60 -17.20 21.73
N ALA A 378 19.38 -17.13 21.21
CA ALA A 378 18.29 -18.03 21.61
C ALA A 378 18.63 -19.51 21.32
N GLN A 379 19.40 -19.77 20.26
CA GLN A 379 19.88 -21.09 19.86
C GLN A 379 21.21 -21.50 20.54
N GLY A 380 21.80 -20.66 21.38
CA GLY A 380 23.06 -20.94 22.07
C GLY A 380 24.32 -20.88 21.19
N LYS A 381 24.23 -20.37 19.96
CA LYS A 381 25.35 -20.18 19.01
C LYS A 381 26.19 -18.94 19.32
N LEU A 382 25.59 -17.93 19.94
CA LEU A 382 26.25 -16.69 20.36
C LEU A 382 25.95 -16.42 21.84
N SER A 383 26.95 -16.06 22.63
CA SER A 383 26.70 -15.65 24.02
C SER A 383 26.18 -14.22 24.09
N LEU A 384 25.24 -13.96 25.02
CA LEU A 384 24.75 -12.61 25.29
C LEU A 384 25.89 -11.66 25.67
N ALA A 385 26.88 -12.13 26.44
CA ALA A 385 28.03 -11.34 26.85
C ALA A 385 28.86 -10.87 25.64
N SER A 386 29.16 -11.79 24.71
CA SER A 386 29.90 -11.47 23.48
C SER A 386 29.11 -10.53 22.57
N PHE A 387 27.80 -10.71 22.45
CA PHE A 387 26.94 -9.80 21.71
C PHE A 387 26.99 -8.38 22.30
N MET A 388 26.77 -8.24 23.60
CA MET A 388 26.77 -6.94 24.28
C MET A 388 28.11 -6.23 24.18
N GLU A 389 29.22 -6.96 24.24
CA GLU A 389 30.56 -6.37 24.06
C GLU A 389 30.75 -5.81 22.65
N LYS A 390 30.32 -6.53 21.62
CA LYS A 390 30.32 -6.03 20.23
C LYS A 390 29.45 -4.77 20.09
N GLN A 391 28.27 -4.73 20.71
CA GLN A 391 27.40 -3.56 20.67
C GLN A 391 28.03 -2.33 21.35
N LYS A 392 28.73 -2.51 22.48
CA LYS A 392 29.45 -1.43 23.15
C LYS A 392 30.56 -0.85 22.26
N GLN A 393 31.36 -1.72 21.66
CA GLN A 393 32.44 -1.30 20.76
C GLN A 393 31.89 -0.54 19.55
N TRP A 394 30.82 -1.07 18.94
CA TRP A 394 30.15 -0.41 17.82
C TRP A 394 29.54 0.94 18.21
N LEU A 395 28.86 1.03 19.36
CA LEU A 395 28.32 2.29 19.87
C LEU A 395 29.41 3.33 20.12
N ASN A 396 30.53 2.94 20.72
CA ASN A 396 31.68 3.84 20.93
C ASN A 396 32.24 4.38 19.62
N HIS A 397 32.30 3.54 18.58
CA HIS A 397 32.70 3.95 17.24
C HIS A 397 31.72 4.96 16.65
N LEU A 398 30.41 4.69 16.72
CA LEU A 398 29.36 5.59 16.21
C LEU A 398 29.36 6.94 16.93
N VAL A 399 29.47 6.95 18.26
CA VAL A 399 29.51 8.18 19.07
C VAL A 399 30.76 9.00 18.74
N SER A 400 31.92 8.34 18.59
CA SER A 400 33.16 9.00 18.21
C SER A 400 33.09 9.62 16.82
N GLY A 401 32.43 8.93 15.87
CA GLY A 401 32.13 9.47 14.54
C GLY A 401 31.20 10.68 14.61
N ALA A 402 30.10 10.57 15.36
CA ALA A 402 29.11 11.63 15.52
C ALA A 402 29.69 12.89 16.15
N ARG A 403 30.63 12.78 17.10
CA ARG A 403 31.34 13.94 17.70
C ARG A 403 32.14 14.76 16.70
N ARG A 404 32.60 14.14 15.60
CA ARG A 404 33.34 14.80 14.52
C ARG A 404 32.44 15.32 13.41
N GLN A 405 31.18 14.87 13.37
CA GLN A 405 30.25 15.19 12.31
C GLN A 405 29.49 16.47 12.64
N GLN A 406 29.48 17.41 11.70
CA GLN A 406 28.72 18.64 11.83
C GLN A 406 27.29 18.40 11.33
N LEU A 407 26.35 18.23 12.26
CA LEU A 407 24.93 18.10 11.96
C LEU A 407 24.34 19.47 11.60
N GLN A 408 23.94 19.64 10.35
CA GLN A 408 23.25 20.82 9.88
C GLN A 408 21.74 20.60 10.05
N ILE A 409 21.19 21.02 11.18
CA ILE A 409 19.75 21.04 11.44
C ILE A 409 19.26 22.46 11.27
N THR A 410 18.43 22.69 10.25
CA THR A 410 17.80 23.98 10.01
C THR A 410 16.74 24.23 11.08
N ALA A 411 16.98 25.24 11.92
CA ALA A 411 16.00 25.63 12.94
C ALA A 411 14.71 26.14 12.26
N PRO A 412 13.51 25.77 12.76
CA PRO A 412 12.27 26.32 12.25
C PRO A 412 12.26 27.85 12.41
N VAL A 413 11.71 28.56 11.42
CA VAL A 413 11.55 30.02 11.51
C VAL A 413 10.56 30.34 12.62
N THR A 414 11.03 31.00 13.66
CA THR A 414 10.18 31.45 14.78
C THR A 414 10.06 32.96 14.74
N PRO A 415 8.90 33.55 15.13
CA PRO A 415 8.80 34.98 15.28
C PRO A 415 9.84 35.49 16.30
N VAL A 416 10.32 36.72 16.09
CA VAL A 416 11.28 37.35 16.99
C VAL A 416 10.57 37.87 18.24
N CYS A 417 11.21 37.69 19.40
CA CYS A 417 10.66 38.16 20.66
C CYS A 417 10.49 39.69 20.66
N PRO A 418 9.30 40.23 20.94
CA PRO A 418 9.05 41.66 20.85
C PRO A 418 9.87 42.48 21.85
N LEU A 419 10.29 41.86 22.97
CA LEU A 419 11.04 42.55 24.02
C LEU A 419 12.56 42.52 23.84
N CYS A 420 13.08 41.47 23.18
CA CYS A 420 14.50 41.16 23.26
C CYS A 420 15.09 40.68 21.94
N GLN A 421 14.28 40.66 20.88
CA GLN A 421 14.57 40.17 19.53
C GLN A 421 15.16 38.75 19.45
N GLY A 422 15.09 37.99 20.54
CA GLY A 422 15.55 36.62 20.64
C GLY A 422 14.54 35.63 20.05
N ARG A 423 14.95 34.37 19.92
CA ARG A 423 14.08 33.29 19.45
C ARG A 423 12.92 33.03 20.41
N MET A 424 11.80 32.58 19.84
CA MET A 424 10.60 32.23 20.60
C MET A 424 10.26 30.75 20.43
N ARG A 425 9.68 30.14 21.46
CA ARG A 425 9.13 28.78 21.44
C ARG A 425 7.60 28.83 21.46
N LYS A 426 6.94 27.95 20.70
CA LYS A 426 5.48 27.83 20.73
C LYS A 426 5.06 26.99 21.93
N LEU A 427 4.10 27.48 22.72
CA LEU A 427 3.53 26.81 23.89
C LEU A 427 2.01 26.76 23.75
N LYS A 428 1.38 25.76 24.39
CA LYS A 428 -0.07 25.62 24.46
C LYS A 428 -0.55 26.05 25.85
N GLY A 429 -1.31 27.14 25.92
CA GLY A 429 -1.91 27.66 27.15
C GLY A 429 -3.41 27.40 27.20
N LYS A 430 -4.06 27.85 28.28
CA LYS A 430 -5.52 27.72 28.48
C LYS A 430 -6.34 28.38 27.35
N ASN A 431 -5.80 29.42 26.71
CA ASN A 431 -6.49 30.20 25.66
C ASN A 431 -6.02 29.86 24.23
N GLY A 432 -5.28 28.76 24.04
CA GLY A 432 -4.74 28.36 22.74
C GLY A 432 -3.21 28.42 22.68
N GLU A 433 -2.68 28.32 21.47
CA GLU A 433 -1.23 28.35 21.23
C GLU A 433 -0.71 29.80 21.22
N PHE A 434 0.46 30.01 21.82
CA PHE A 434 1.14 31.29 21.86
C PHE A 434 2.65 31.10 21.80
N TRP A 435 3.38 32.13 21.38
CA TRP A 435 4.83 32.14 21.36
C TRP A 435 5.35 32.78 22.65
N SER A 436 6.32 32.15 23.30
CA SER A 436 7.01 32.65 24.49
C SER A 436 8.51 32.75 24.22
N CYS A 437 9.18 33.78 24.74
CA CYS A 437 10.63 33.90 24.61
C CYS A 437 11.35 32.66 25.15
N GLN A 438 12.38 32.19 24.44
CA GLN A 438 13.20 31.07 24.92
C GLN A 438 14.01 31.42 26.17
N ARG A 439 14.30 32.71 26.39
CA ARG A 439 14.97 33.23 27.59
C ARG A 439 13.98 33.44 28.75
N TYR A 440 12.90 32.68 28.84
CA TYR A 440 12.00 32.77 30.00
C TYR A 440 12.60 31.93 31.14
N PRO A 441 12.67 32.46 32.39
CA PRO A 441 11.94 33.62 32.90
C PRO A 441 12.62 34.99 32.76
N GLU A 442 13.86 35.07 32.28
CA GLU A 442 14.66 36.31 32.17
C GLU A 442 14.05 37.34 31.20
N CYS A 443 13.32 36.88 30.19
CA CYS A 443 12.55 37.65 29.23
C CYS A 443 11.12 37.09 29.15
N LYS A 444 10.14 37.92 29.49
CA LYS A 444 8.72 37.56 29.51
C LYS A 444 7.98 37.88 28.20
N GLY A 445 8.71 37.99 27.09
CA GLY A 445 8.12 38.32 25.79
C GLY A 445 7.17 37.23 25.30
N VAL A 446 5.98 37.63 24.85
CA VAL A 446 4.91 36.74 24.39
C VAL A 446 4.28 37.29 23.11
N ILE A 447 3.92 36.42 22.16
CA ILE A 447 3.08 36.75 21.01
C ILE A 447 1.90 35.78 20.98
N SER A 448 0.68 36.29 21.10
CA SER A 448 -0.55 35.51 20.94
C SER A 448 -0.92 35.36 19.46
N GLU A 449 -1.20 34.14 19.00
CA GLU A 449 -1.82 33.94 17.68
C GLU A 449 -3.29 34.39 17.74
N GLN A 450 -3.59 35.59 17.25
CA GLN A 450 -4.98 35.97 17.02
C GLN A 450 -5.54 35.11 15.89
N LYS A 451 -6.55 34.28 16.19
CA LYS A 451 -7.40 33.69 15.16
C LYS A 451 -8.08 34.86 14.43
N THR A 452 -7.74 35.09 13.17
CA THR A 452 -8.50 35.98 12.30
C THR A 452 -9.89 35.38 12.10
N SER A 453 -10.82 35.72 12.99
CA SER A 453 -12.24 35.52 12.74
C SER A 453 -12.60 36.40 11.54
N HIS A 454 -12.92 35.79 10.40
CA HIS A 454 -13.67 36.48 9.35
C HIS A 454 -15.03 36.88 9.94
N SER A 455 -15.11 38.08 10.51
CA SER A 455 -16.40 38.66 10.86
C SER A 455 -17.08 39.03 9.54
N LYS A 456 -18.20 38.37 9.25
CA LYS A 456 -19.15 38.80 8.23
C LYS A 456 -19.50 40.26 8.53
N ARG A 457 -18.95 41.22 7.79
CA ARG A 457 -19.43 42.60 7.78
C ARG A 457 -20.86 42.57 7.27
N GLY A 458 -21.81 42.77 8.19
CA GLY A 458 -23.21 42.95 7.89
C GLY A 458 -23.40 44.10 6.90
N GLY A 459 -24.11 43.82 5.81
CA GLY A 459 -24.52 44.82 4.83
C GLY A 459 -25.41 45.86 5.49
N ARG A 460 -24.88 47.08 5.67
CA ARG A 460 -25.65 48.24 6.09
C ARG A 460 -26.39 48.77 4.86
N LYS A 461 -27.69 48.45 4.76
CA LYS A 461 -28.61 49.08 3.78
C LYS A 461 -28.63 50.60 4.02
N ILE A 462 -28.11 51.36 3.05
CA ILE A 462 -28.32 52.81 2.98
C ILE A 462 -29.68 53.03 2.31
N LYS A 463 -30.66 53.50 3.09
CA LYS A 463 -31.86 54.17 2.56
C LYS A 463 -31.44 55.59 2.17
N LYS A 464 -31.49 55.93 0.88
CA LYS A 464 -31.58 57.34 0.44
C LYS A 464 -33.07 57.70 0.30
N ARG A 465 -33.51 58.62 1.15
CA ARG A 465 -34.61 59.55 0.88
C ARG A 465 -33.97 60.82 0.33
N GLY A 466 -34.58 61.43 -0.68
CA GLY A 466 -34.10 62.61 -1.39
C GLY A 466 -34.44 62.44 -2.85
#